data_AF-A0A7V7AC22-F1
#
_entry.id   AF-A0A7V7AC22-F1
#
_cell.length_a   1.000
_cell.length_b   1.000
_cell.length_c   1.000
_cell.angle_alpha   90.00
_cell.angle_beta   90.00
_cell.angle_gamma   90.00
#
_symmetry.space_group_name_H-M   'P 1'
#
loop_
_entity.id
_entity.type
_entity.pdbx_description
1 polymer ?
#
loop_
_entity_poly.entity_id
_entity_poly.type
_entity_poly.pdbx_seq_one_letter_code
_entity_poly.pdbx_strand_id
1 'polypeptide(L)' 'MPLDGISVRLLGRELATELTDARVDRISQPQRFDIYLQMRQPGVTKRLLLSGNPAEPRAHLVHKLPKSPAQP' A
#
# COMPACT_ATOMS: atom_id res chain seq x y z
N MET A 1 16.85 7.32 -3.58
CA MET A 1 16.86 7.08 -5.04
C MET A 1 15.41 7.16 -5.53
N PRO A 2 15.11 7.80 -6.65
CA PRO A 2 13.77 7.75 -7.24
C PRO A 2 13.40 6.30 -7.53
N LEU A 3 12.11 5.97 -7.42
CA LEU A 3 11.56 4.66 -7.77
C LEU A 3 11.78 4.44 -9.28
N ASP A 4 12.89 3.81 -9.67
CA ASP A 4 13.23 3.58 -11.07
C ASP A 4 12.57 2.33 -11.64
N GLY A 5 12.64 2.13 -12.96
CA GLY A 5 11.97 1.01 -13.62
C GLY A 5 12.45 -0.38 -13.13
N ILE A 6 13.72 -0.49 -12.74
CA ILE A 6 14.29 -1.74 -12.21
C ILE A 6 13.70 -2.02 -10.82
N SER A 7 13.71 -1.04 -9.93
CA SER A 7 13.16 -1.14 -8.58
C SER A 7 11.66 -1.42 -8.62
N VAL A 8 10.91 -0.75 -9.52
CA VAL A 8 9.48 -0.99 -9.71
C VAL A 8 9.20 -2.42 -10.17
N ARG A 9 10.03 -2.98 -11.06
CA ARG A 9 9.86 -4.37 -11.51
C ARG A 9 10.07 -5.38 -10.36
N LEU A 10 11.07 -5.15 -9.51
CA LEU A 10 11.33 -6.00 -8.35
C LEU A 10 10.22 -5.86 -7.30
N LEU A 11 9.84 -4.63 -6.98
CA LEU A 11 8.71 -4.32 -6.09
C LEU A 11 7.41 -4.98 -6.59
N GLY A 12 7.13 -4.93 -7.89
CA GLY A 12 5.96 -5.58 -8.47
C GLY A 12 5.96 -7.09 -8.25
N ARG A 13 7.13 -7.75 -8.32
CA ARG A 13 7.27 -9.18 -8.04
C ARG A 13 7.08 -9.50 -6.55
N GLU A 14 7.62 -8.67 -5.67
CA GLU A 14 7.45 -8.80 -4.22
C GLU A 14 5.97 -8.65 -3.85
N LEU A 15 5.31 -7.60 -4.33
CA LEU A 15 3.90 -7.37 -4.09
C LEU A 15 3.02 -8.47 -4.68
N ALA A 16 3.33 -8.99 -5.87
CA ALA A 16 2.61 -10.13 -6.44
C ALA A 16 2.76 -11.38 -5.57
N THR A 17 3.97 -11.68 -5.10
CA THR A 17 4.22 -12.81 -4.19
C THR A 17 3.41 -12.68 -2.91
N GLU A 18 3.31 -11.47 -2.37
CA GLU A 18 2.63 -11.22 -1.11
C GLU A 18 1.10 -11.10 -1.23
N LEU A 19 0.58 -10.57 -2.35
CA LEU A 19 -0.80 -10.08 -2.44
C LEU A 19 -1.65 -10.75 -3.54
N THR A 20 -1.09 -11.67 -4.34
CA THR A 20 -1.91 -12.47 -5.25
C THR A 20 -2.98 -13.22 -4.46
N ASP A 21 -4.20 -13.27 -5.01
CA ASP A 21 -5.40 -13.83 -4.38
C ASP A 21 -5.85 -13.16 -3.07
N ALA A 22 -5.21 -12.07 -2.65
CA ALA A 22 -5.66 -11.29 -1.51
C ALA A 22 -6.93 -10.49 -1.87
N ARG A 23 -7.95 -10.57 -1.01
CA ARG A 23 -9.18 -9.80 -1.17
C ARG A 23 -9.01 -8.41 -0.59
N VAL A 24 -9.42 -7.36 -1.31
CA VAL A 24 -9.51 -6.00 -0.74
C VAL A 24 -10.70 -5.92 0.22
N ASP A 25 -10.42 -5.64 1.48
CA ASP A 25 -11.41 -5.54 2.56
C ASP A 25 -11.87 -4.09 2.78
N ARG A 26 -10.92 -3.15 2.74
CA ARG A 26 -11.16 -1.73 3.01
C ARG A 26 -10.19 -0.88 2.20
N ILE A 27 -10.70 0.24 1.71
CA ILE A 27 -9.92 1.30 1.05
C ILE A 27 -10.09 2.57 1.88
N SER A 28 -9.01 3.31 2.11
CA SER A 28 -9.07 4.59 2.83
C SER A 28 -8.00 5.56 2.31
N GLN A 29 -8.32 6.85 2.29
CA GLN A 29 -7.40 7.91 1.87
C GLN A 29 -7.32 8.99 2.97
N PRO A 30 -6.50 8.78 4.03
CA PRO A 30 -6.38 9.72 5.14
C PRO A 30 -5.53 10.95 4.79
N GLN A 31 -4.71 10.87 3.74
CA GLN A 31 -3.89 11.97 3.24
C GLN A 31 -4.17 12.17 1.76
N ARG A 32 -4.01 13.41 1.28
CA ARG A 32 -4.34 13.80 -0.10
C ARG A 32 -3.74 12.87 -1.16
N PHE A 33 -2.52 12.39 -0.95
CA PHE A 33 -1.78 11.59 -1.93
C PHE A 33 -1.64 10.11 -1.57
N ASP A 34 -2.19 9.67 -0.44
CA ASP A 34 -1.95 8.32 0.07
C ASP A 34 -3.23 7.50 0.13
N ILE A 35 -3.25 6.38 -0.58
CA ILE A 35 -4.31 5.38 -0.52
C ILE A 35 -3.79 4.17 0.26
N TYR A 36 -4.57 3.73 1.24
CA TYR A 36 -4.34 2.50 1.98
C TYR A 36 -5.36 1.44 1.56
N LEU A 37 -4.85 0.27 1.18
CA LEU A 37 -5.65 -0.92 0.92
C LEU A 37 -5.42 -1.91 2.05
N GLN A 38 -6.47 -2.22 2.81
CA GLN A 38 -6.45 -3.36 3.70
C GLN A 38 -6.85 -4.60 2.90
N MET A 39 -5.97 -5.59 2.87
CA MET A 39 -6.14 -6.80 2.09
C MET A 39 -6.12 -8.02 3.00
N ARG A 40 -6.97 -9.01 2.71
CA ARG A 40 -7.10 -10.22 3.51
C ARG A 40 -6.77 -11.46 2.69
N GLN A 41 -5.95 -12.30 3.28
CA GLN A 41 -5.69 -13.68 2.88
C GLN A 41 -6.10 -14.59 4.05
N PRO A 42 -6.24 -15.90 3.84
CA PRO A 42 -6.50 -16.84 4.93
C PRO A 42 -5.47 -16.66 6.07
N GLY A 43 -5.95 -16.36 7.28
CA GLY A 43 -5.11 -16.22 8.46
C GLY A 43 -4.28 -14.92 8.56
N VAL A 44 -4.27 -14.04 7.55
CA VAL A 44 -3.46 -12.80 7.60
C VAL A 44 -4.17 -11.60 6.97
N THR A 45 -4.05 -10.45 7.62
CA THR A 45 -4.45 -9.16 7.06
C THR A 45 -3.20 -8.36 6.75
N LYS A 46 -3.01 -8.00 5.48
CA LYS A 46 -1.94 -7.16 4.97
C LYS A 46 -2.47 -5.77 4.65
N ARG A 47 -1.59 -4.79 4.59
CA ARG A 47 -1.96 -3.40 4.28
C ARG A 47 -0.96 -2.86 3.28
N LEU A 48 -1.44 -2.35 2.15
CA LEU A 48 -0.63 -1.74 1.11
C LEU A 48 -0.86 -0.22 1.15
N LEU A 49 0.23 0.55 1.24
CA LEU A 49 0.22 1.98 0.97
C LEU A 49 0.61 2.21 -0.49
N LEU A 50 -0.17 3.04 -1.17
CA LEU A 50 0.15 3.64 -2.47
C LEU A 50 0.20 5.16 -2.29
N SER A 51 1.36 5.77 -2.51
CA SER A 51 1.54 7.22 -2.46
C SER A 51 1.85 7.78 -3.84
N GLY A 52 0.98 8.67 -4.30
CA GLY A 52 1.17 9.50 -5.49
C GLY A 52 1.79 10.87 -5.18
N ASN A 53 2.43 11.03 -4.02
CA ASN A 53 3.03 12.30 -3.63
C ASN A 53 4.19 12.64 -4.57
N PRO A 54 4.18 13.80 -5.28
CA PRO A 54 5.21 14.15 -6.24
C PRO A 54 6.63 14.21 -5.65
N ALA A 55 6.75 14.53 -4.35
CA ALA A 55 8.04 14.62 -3.67
C ALA A 55 8.55 13.26 -3.15
N GLU A 56 7.66 12.29 -2.94
CA GLU A 56 7.97 11.00 -2.29
C GLU A 56 7.05 9.86 -2.79
N PRO A 57 7.06 9.56 -4.10
CA PRO A 57 6.25 8.48 -4.66
C PRO A 57 6.75 7.13 -4.13
N ARG A 58 5.83 6.30 -3.62
CA ARG A 58 6.18 5.01 -2.99
C ARG A 58 5.01 4.05 -2.96
N ALA A 59 5.32 2.76 -2.97
CA ALA A 59 4.38 1.69 -2.68
C ALA A 59 5.07 0.63 -1.81
N HIS A 60 4.44 0.22 -0.71
CA HIS A 60 4.99 -0.81 0.19
C HIS A 60 3.93 -1.32 1.17
N LEU A 61 4.19 -2.51 1.72
CA LEU A 61 3.39 -3.06 2.81
C LEU A 61 3.65 -2.30 4.11
N VAL A 62 2.60 -1.98 4.85
CA VAL A 62 2.67 -1.24 6.11
C VAL A 62 2.17 -2.07 7.28
N HIS A 63 2.90 -2.06 8.39
CA HIS A 63 2.50 -2.79 9.59
C HIS A 63 1.48 -2.01 10.44
N LYS A 64 1.45 -0.68 10.32
CA LYS A 64 0.54 0.21 11.04
C LYS A 64 -0.12 1.16 10.07
N LEU A 65 -1.44 1.34 10.22
CA LEU A 65 -2.13 2.45 9.57
C LEU A 65 -1.73 3.75 10.27
N PRO A 66 -1.66 4.89 9.56
CA PRO A 66 -1.65 6.19 10.20
C PRO A 66 -2.84 6.27 11.16
N LYS A 67 -2.68 6.96 12.29
CA LYS A 67 -3.84 7.36 13.08
C LYS A 67 -4.76 8.14 12.14
N SER A 68 -5.98 7.65 11.93
CA SER A 68 -6.97 8.39 11.15
C SER A 68 -7.01 9.83 11.66
N PRO A 69 -7.04 10.84 10.76
CA PRO A 69 -7.67 12.09 11.15
C PRO A 69 -9.10 11.70 11.53
N ALA A 70 -9.45 11.86 12.80
CA ALA A 70 -10.82 11.75 13.22
C ALA A 70 -11.54 12.94 12.59
N GLN A 71 -12.24 12.72 11.47
CA GLN A 71 -13.55 13.32 11.21
C GLN A 71 -14.17 12.80 9.89
N PRO A 72 -15.52 12.72 9.84
CA PRO A 72 -16.31 12.06 8.81
C PRO A 72 -16.35 12.81 7.46
#